data_AF-A0A9E2ZAA4-F1
#
_entry.id   AF-A0A9E2ZAA4-F1
#
_cell.length_a   1.000
_cell.length_b   1.000
_cell.length_c   1.000
_cell.angle_alpha   90.00
_cell.angle_beta   90.00
_cell.angle_gamma   90.00
#
_symmetry.space_group_name_H-M   'P 1'
#
loop_
_entity.id
_entity.type
_entity.pdbx_description
1 polymer ?
#
loop_
_entity_poly.entity_id
_entity_poly.type
_entity_poly.pdbx_seq_one_letter_code
_entity_poly.pdbx_strand_id
1 'polypeptide(L)'
;DAHVPLRFVDEVEVVGAKDKRRAMGPDLDPAAFVVHRPWVAPAVRVYLRNPVDPTPYWLFSVRSAERLACVLAAGAPPSPESR
;
A
#
# COMPACT_ATOMS: atom_id res chain seq x y z
N ASP A 1 10.85 13.14 5.58
CA ASP A 1 9.79 12.73 4.64
C ASP A 1 10.22 11.54 3.81
N ALA A 2 9.35 10.54 3.67
CA ALA A 2 9.60 9.33 2.89
C ALA A 2 8.96 9.44 1.50
N HIS A 3 9.64 8.97 0.46
CA HIS A 3 9.15 9.04 -0.93
C HIS A 3 9.51 7.75 -1.67
N VAL A 4 8.59 7.29 -2.53
CA VAL A 4 8.82 6.14 -3.41
C VAL A 4 8.42 6.49 -4.85
N PRO A 5 9.30 6.27 -5.84
CA PRO A 5 8.94 6.41 -7.25
C PRO A 5 7.86 5.40 -7.69
N LEU A 6 6.88 5.85 -8.49
CA LEU A 6 5.78 5.00 -8.99
C LEU A 6 6.23 3.75 -9.74
N ARG A 7 7.42 3.78 -10.38
CA ARG A 7 7.99 2.60 -11.07
C ARG A 7 8.23 1.40 -10.15
N PHE A 8 8.26 1.60 -8.84
CA PHE A 8 8.43 0.53 -7.86
C PHE A 8 7.09 0.01 -7.32
N VAL A 9 5.97 0.65 -7.66
CA VAL A 9 4.64 0.14 -7.29
C VAL A 9 4.34 -1.10 -8.11
N ASP A 10 4.05 -2.21 -7.43
CA ASP A 10 3.76 -3.50 -8.05
C ASP A 10 2.27 -3.84 -7.99
N GLU A 11 1.65 -3.70 -6.81
CA GLU A 11 0.22 -3.93 -6.59
C GLU A 11 -0.33 -2.92 -5.58
N VAL A 12 -1.61 -2.59 -5.70
CA VAL A 12 -2.30 -1.69 -4.77
C VAL A 12 -3.59 -2.34 -4.27
N GLU A 13 -3.68 -2.51 -2.96
CA GLU A 13 -4.83 -3.11 -2.27
C GLU A 13 -5.53 -2.07 -1.40
N VAL A 14 -6.87 -2.03 -1.48
CA VAL A 14 -7.70 -1.26 -0.54
C VAL A 14 -7.94 -2.10 0.70
N VAL A 15 -7.46 -1.62 1.84
CA VAL A 15 -7.71 -2.24 3.14
C VAL A 15 -8.94 -1.58 3.77
N GLY A 16 -10.06 -2.31 3.73
CA GLY A 16 -11.33 -1.88 4.31
C GLY A 16 -11.27 -1.74 5.83
N ALA A 17 -12.26 -1.06 6.41
CA ALA A 17 -12.32 -0.82 7.85
C ALA A 17 -12.35 -2.11 8.70
N LYS A 18 -12.96 -3.18 8.15
CA LYS A 18 -13.05 -4.50 8.81
C LYS A 18 -11.68 -5.20 8.88
N ASP A 19 -10.88 -5.05 7.83
CA ASP A 19 -9.60 -5.76 7.65
C ASP A 19 -8.40 -4.97 8.19
N LYS A 20 -8.55 -3.65 8.34
CA LYS A 20 -7.50 -2.75 8.85
C LYS A 20 -6.90 -3.20 10.18
N ARG A 21 -7.70 -3.75 11.10
CA ARG A 21 -7.18 -4.23 12.39
C ARG A 21 -6.19 -5.38 12.21
N ARG A 22 -6.50 -6.32 11.30
CA ARG A 22 -5.66 -7.46 10.98
C ARG A 22 -4.39 -7.02 10.24
N ALA A 23 -4.55 -6.15 9.24
CA ALA A 23 -3.44 -5.56 8.48
C ALA A 23 -2.45 -4.73 9.33
N MET A 24 -2.93 -4.14 10.45
CA MET A 24 -2.10 -3.42 11.42
C MET A 24 -1.59 -4.29 12.57
N GLY A 25 -1.93 -5.59 12.57
CA GLY A 25 -1.65 -6.52 13.65
C GLY A 25 -0.92 -7.76 13.13
N PRO A 26 -1.51 -8.96 13.22
CA PRO A 26 -0.84 -10.20 12.85
C PRO A 26 -0.34 -10.27 11.40
N ASP A 27 -1.00 -9.56 10.48
CA ASP A 27 -0.68 -9.60 9.06
C ASP A 27 0.31 -8.47 8.67
N LEU A 28 0.79 -7.69 9.65
CA LEU A 28 1.75 -6.61 9.43
C LEU A 28 3.17 -7.17 9.35
N ASP A 29 3.85 -6.86 8.24
CA ASP A 29 5.28 -7.14 8.09
C ASP A 29 6.07 -6.08 8.86
N PRO A 30 7.03 -6.45 9.73
CA PRO A 30 7.83 -5.50 10.49
C PRO A 30 8.71 -4.58 9.61
N ALA A 31 9.01 -4.96 8.37
CA ALA A 31 9.76 -4.13 7.42
C ALA A 31 8.87 -3.17 6.63
N ALA A 32 7.54 -3.24 6.78
CA ALA A 32 6.63 -2.35 6.07
C ALA A 32 6.74 -0.90 6.57
N PHE A 33 6.62 0.04 5.64
CA PHE A 33 6.48 1.45 6.00
C PHE A 33 5.01 1.75 6.34
N VAL A 34 4.75 2.25 7.55
CA VAL A 34 3.37 2.41 8.05
C VAL A 34 3.07 3.84 8.48
N VAL A 35 1.96 4.38 7.99
CA VAL A 35 1.39 5.65 8.49
C VAL A 35 -0.05 5.42 8.93
N HIS A 36 -0.23 5.19 10.22
CA HIS A 36 -1.53 4.87 10.79
C HIS A 36 -2.23 6.11 11.39
N ARG A 37 -3.50 6.32 10.99
CA ARG A 37 -4.40 7.29 11.62
C ARG A 37 -5.61 6.56 12.20
N PRO A 38 -5.75 6.48 13.55
CA PRO A 38 -6.84 5.72 14.18
C PRO A 38 -8.25 6.17 13.77
N TRP A 39 -8.45 7.47 13.51
CA TRP A 39 -9.75 8.05 13.14
C TRP A 39 -10.10 7.97 11.64
N VAL A 40 -9.22 7.39 10.80
CA VAL A 40 -9.49 7.19 9.38
C VAL A 40 -9.73 5.70 9.16
N ALA A 41 -10.97 5.34 8.82
CA ALA A 41 -11.38 3.94 8.77
C ALA A 41 -10.68 3.09 7.69
N PRO A 42 -10.53 3.56 6.43
CA PRO A 42 -9.86 2.78 5.39
C PRO A 42 -8.35 3.06 5.34
N ALA A 43 -7.62 2.13 4.75
CA ALA A 43 -6.21 2.28 4.40
C ALA A 43 -5.96 1.76 2.98
N VAL A 44 -4.78 2.08 2.45
CA VAL A 44 -4.27 1.49 1.21
C VAL A 44 -2.95 0.81 1.54
N ARG A 45 -2.77 -0.40 1.00
CA ARG A 45 -1.50 -1.12 0.97
C ARG A 45 -0.94 -1.03 -0.45
N VAL A 46 0.32 -0.61 -0.58
CA VAL A 46 1.03 -0.47 -1.86
C VAL A 46 2.25 -1.38 -1.81
N TYR A 47 2.20 -2.49 -2.53
CA TYR A 47 3.31 -3.43 -2.66
C TYR A 47 4.41 -2.84 -3.53
N LEU A 48 5.65 -3.05 -3.11
CA LEU A 48 6.82 -2.45 -3.72
C LEU A 48 7.77 -3.53 -4.28
N ARG A 49 8.19 -3.33 -5.52
CA ARG A 49 9.23 -4.11 -6.18
C ARG A 49 10.49 -3.26 -6.34
N ASN A 50 11.23 -3.06 -5.24
CA ASN A 50 12.49 -2.32 -5.24
C ASN A 50 13.67 -3.25 -4.92
N PRO A 51 14.60 -3.52 -5.86
CA PRO A 51 15.68 -4.48 -5.64
C PRO A 51 16.74 -4.03 -4.61
N VAL A 52 16.74 -2.76 -4.22
CA VAL A 52 17.75 -2.19 -3.30
C VAL A 52 17.17 -1.73 -1.96
N ASP A 53 15.86 -1.91 -1.75
CA ASP A 53 15.17 -1.56 -0.50
C ASP A 53 14.29 -2.74 -0.06
N PRO A 54 14.49 -3.29 1.15
CA PRO A 54 13.73 -4.45 1.61
C PRO A 54 12.29 -4.11 2.03
N THR A 55 11.85 -2.84 2.01
CA THR A 55 10.49 -2.43 2.38
C THR A 55 9.46 -3.08 1.43
N PRO A 56 8.67 -4.07 1.88
CA PRO A 56 7.85 -4.90 1.00
C PRO A 56 6.60 -4.16 0.51
N TYR A 57 6.06 -3.30 1.37
CA TYR A 57 4.91 -2.47 1.05
C TYR A 57 4.83 -1.25 1.96
N TRP A 58 4.05 -0.27 1.51
CA TRP A 58 3.58 0.84 2.33
C TRP A 58 2.14 0.59 2.75
N LEU A 59 1.79 0.82 4.01
CA LEU A 59 0.42 0.74 4.52
C LEU A 59 0.04 2.06 5.19
N PHE A 60 -0.95 2.77 4.67
CA PHE A 60 -1.33 4.07 5.22
C PHE A 60 -2.81 4.37 5.14
N SER A 61 -3.31 5.09 6.15
CA SER A 61 -4.74 5.43 6.25
C SER A 61 -5.13 6.55 5.27
N VAL A 62 -6.23 6.38 4.54
CA VAL A 62 -6.73 7.36 3.57
C VAL A 62 -8.26 7.30 3.47
N ARG A 63 -8.94 8.45 3.43
CA ARG A 63 -10.41 8.51 3.40
C ARG A 63 -11.02 8.05 2.07
N SER A 64 -10.30 8.26 0.97
CA SER A 64 -10.73 7.91 -0.39
C SER A 64 -9.84 6.81 -0.97
N ALA A 65 -9.73 5.68 -0.25
CA ALA A 65 -8.83 4.58 -0.59
C ALA A 65 -9.05 4.03 -2.01
N GLU A 66 -10.31 3.78 -2.38
CA GLU A 66 -10.72 3.34 -3.72
C GLU A 66 -10.20 4.26 -4.83
N ARG A 67 -10.42 5.57 -4.67
CA ARG A 67 -9.98 6.57 -5.65
C ARG A 67 -8.45 6.60 -5.76
N LEU A 68 -7.75 6.54 -4.63
CA LEU A 68 -6.30 6.53 -4.61
C LEU A 68 -5.75 5.27 -5.28
N ALA A 69 -6.31 4.10 -4.96
CA ALA A 69 -5.90 2.83 -5.56
C ALA A 69 -6.07 2.86 -7.09
N CYS A 70 -7.21 3.36 -7.58
CA CYS A 70 -7.46 3.52 -9.01
C CYS A 70 -6.40 4.41 -9.70
N VAL A 71 -6.07 5.56 -9.11
CA VAL A 71 -5.07 6.49 -9.68
C VAL A 71 -3.66 5.91 -9.64
N LEU A 72 -3.30 5.23 -8.54
CA LEU A 72 -1.99 4.58 -8.43
C LEU A 72 -1.86 3.42 -9.43
N ALA A 73 -2.89 2.59 -9.59
CA ALA A 73 -2.90 1.51 -10.57
C ALA A 73 -2.77 2.05 -12.01
N ALA A 74 -3.40 3.19 -12.32
CA ALA A 74 -3.27 3.82 -13.63
C ALA A 74 -1.87 4.42 -13.91
N GLY A 75 -1.13 4.77 -12.85
CA GLY A 75 0.21 5.36 -12.95
C GLY A 75 1.37 4.37 -12.74
N ALA A 76 1.07 3.17 -12.24
CA ALA A 76 2.05 2.11 -12.02
C ALA A 76 2.40 1.43 -13.37
N PRO A 77 3.65 0.94 -13.54
CA PRO A 77 3.96 0.07 -14.67
C PRO A 77 3.10 -1.20 -14.59
N PRO A 78 2.66 -1.76 -15.73
CA PRO A 78 1.92 -3.01 -15.71
C PRO A 78 2.79 -4.11 -15.09
N SER A 79 2.25 -4.80 -14.08
CA SER A 79 2.95 -5.89 -13.43
C SER A 79 3.20 -7.01 -14.44
N PRO A 80 4.42 -7.56 -14.54
CA PRO A 80 4.77 -8.55 -15.57
C PRO A 80 4.02 -9.89 -15.43
N GLU A 81 3.36 -10.11 -14.30
CA GLU A 81 2.67 -11.36 -13.93
C GLU A 81 1.16 -11.35 -14.26
N SER A 82 0.64 -10.25 -14.84
CA SER A 82 -0.77 -10.10 -15.22
C SER A 82 -1.08 -10.50 -16.68
N ARG A 83 -0.22 -11.30 -17.33
CA ARG A 83 -0.37 -11.76 -18.72
C ARG A 83 -0.50 -13.27 -18.85
#